data_AF-Q4Q4F1-F1
#
_entry.id   AF-Q4Q4F1-F1
#
_cell.length_a   1.000
_cell.length_b   1.000
_cell.length_c   1.000
_cell.angle_alpha   90.00
_cell.angle_beta   90.00
_cell.angle_gamma   90.00
#
_symmetry.space_group_name_H-M   'P 1'
#
loop_
_entity.id
_entity.type
_entity.pdbx_description
1 polymer ?
#
loop_
_entity_poly.entity_id
_entity_poly.type
_entity_poly.pdbx_seq_one_letter_code
_entity_poly.pdbx_strand_id
1 'polypeptide(L)'
;MGQSFDLLRTHDEVPDDVKAAIPPIEYTAAPEESRPHNREFCEDCGEYFGWFCWSTNCDWCGRQLCTRCCPNHHLLRGNPGCKACTRKAFCMRRQAMLEDHLRGAGLPLQRPRGRAEEGAPTPTASSALESVDALALSKARTPA
;
A
#
# COMPACT_ATOMS: atom_id res chain seq x y z
N MET A 1 33.32 3.62 -18.73
CA MET A 1 33.08 4.63 -17.68
C MET A 1 32.38 3.91 -16.55
N GLY A 2 33.06 3.77 -15.41
CA GLY A 2 32.67 2.83 -14.35
C GLY A 2 31.43 3.30 -13.60
N GLN A 3 30.41 2.44 -13.55
CA GLN A 3 29.34 2.56 -12.57
C GLN A 3 29.99 2.33 -11.20
N SER A 4 30.14 3.39 -10.42
CA SER A 4 30.42 3.27 -9.00
C SER A 4 29.20 2.63 -8.35
N PHE A 5 29.23 1.31 -8.20
CA PHE A 5 28.31 0.62 -7.31
C PHE A 5 28.66 1.07 -5.89
N ASP A 6 27.95 2.09 -5.43
CA ASP A 6 28.01 2.53 -4.05
C ASP A 6 27.45 1.36 -3.21
N LEU A 7 28.34 0.50 -2.69
CA LEU A 7 28.03 -0.79 -2.06
C LEU A 7 27.09 -0.68 -0.85
N LEU A 8 26.84 0.55 -0.37
CA LEU A 8 25.94 0.87 0.73
C LEU A 8 24.57 1.41 0.26
N ARG A 9 24.40 1.65 -1.04
CA ARG A 9 23.18 2.22 -1.60
C ARG A 9 22.17 1.10 -1.85
N THR A 10 21.12 1.06 -1.04
CA THR A 10 20.08 0.03 -1.13
C THR A 10 19.06 0.24 -2.26
N HIS A 11 19.17 1.33 -3.02
CA HIS A 11 18.23 1.70 -4.07
C HIS A 11 18.95 2.29 -5.28
N ASP A 12 18.79 1.68 -6.45
CA ASP A 12 19.35 2.18 -7.70
C ASP A 12 18.72 3.51 -8.11
N GLU A 13 19.50 4.33 -8.80
CA GLU A 13 18.97 5.57 -9.34
C GLU A 13 18.00 5.28 -10.48
N VAL A 14 16.88 5.99 -10.49
CA VAL A 14 15.96 5.91 -11.61
C VAL A 14 16.67 6.47 -12.85
N PRO A 15 16.78 5.71 -13.95
CA PRO A 15 17.35 6.19 -15.20
C PRO A 15 16.68 7.48 -15.71
N ASP A 16 17.45 8.36 -16.35
CA ASP A 16 16.97 9.71 -16.72
C ASP A 16 15.86 9.69 -17.77
N ASP A 17 15.86 8.69 -18.66
CA ASP A 17 14.76 8.42 -19.61
C ASP A 17 13.44 8.13 -18.89
N VAL A 18 13.50 7.34 -17.80
CA VAL A 18 12.33 7.05 -16.97
C VAL A 18 11.90 8.28 -16.18
N LYS A 19 12.84 9.08 -15.66
CA LYS A 19 12.53 10.34 -14.97
C LYS A 19 11.80 11.34 -15.89
N ALA A 20 12.18 11.39 -17.17
CA ALA A 20 11.53 12.23 -18.17
C ALA A 20 10.13 11.74 -18.54
N ALA A 21 9.92 10.42 -18.64
CA ALA A 21 8.62 9.84 -19.00
C ALA A 21 7.61 9.85 -17.84
N ILE A 22 8.08 9.70 -16.60
CA ILE A 22 7.23 9.58 -15.41
C ILE A 22 7.51 10.76 -14.47
N PRO A 23 6.74 11.86 -14.59
CA PRO A 23 6.86 12.98 -13.69
C PRO A 23 6.48 12.60 -12.24
N PRO A 24 7.07 13.28 -11.24
CA PRO A 24 6.70 13.13 -9.84
C PRO A 24 5.22 13.41 -9.59
N ILE A 25 4.69 12.85 -8.51
CA ILE A 25 3.31 13.11 -8.10
C ILE A 25 3.20 14.42 -7.31
N GLU A 26 2.00 15.00 -7.31
CA GLU A 26 1.62 16.04 -6.35
C GLU A 26 1.10 15.38 -5.08
N TYR A 27 1.65 15.78 -3.95
CA TYR A 27 1.22 15.35 -2.63
C TYR A 27 1.44 16.49 -1.63
N THR A 28 0.64 16.48 -0.56
CA THR A 28 0.83 17.39 0.57
C THR A 28 1.81 16.74 1.53
N ALA A 29 2.96 17.38 1.73
CA ALA A 29 3.93 16.95 2.74
C ALA A 29 3.33 17.09 4.15
N ALA A 30 3.74 16.21 5.07
CA ALA A 30 3.43 16.35 6.48
C ALA A 30 4.09 17.63 7.03
N PRO A 31 3.37 18.45 7.80
CA PRO A 31 3.92 19.67 8.38
C PRO A 31 5.10 19.33 9.30
N GLU A 32 6.10 20.21 9.36
CA GLU A 32 7.35 19.95 10.08
C GLU A 32 7.10 19.75 11.58
N GLU A 33 6.13 20.47 12.14
CA GLU A 33 5.71 20.38 13.54
C GLU A 33 5.12 19.01 13.90
N SER A 34 4.66 18.24 12.90
CA SER A 34 4.11 16.90 13.10
C SER A 34 5.16 15.78 13.00
N ARG A 35 6.41 16.13 12.69
CA ARG A 35 7.49 15.16 12.47
C ARG A 35 8.19 14.86 13.79
N PRO A 36 8.07 13.64 14.36
CA PRO A 36 8.79 13.28 15.56
C PRO A 36 10.30 13.17 15.26
N HIS A 37 11.12 13.77 16.12
CA HIS A 37 12.58 13.62 16.10
C HIS A 37 13.12 12.89 17.34
N ASN A 38 12.28 12.64 18.34
CA ASN A 38 12.68 12.19 19.67
C ASN A 38 12.61 10.68 19.87
N ARG A 39 12.35 9.89 18.82
CA ARG A 39 12.30 8.42 18.94
C ARG A 39 13.70 7.85 18.81
N GLU A 40 13.93 6.76 19.52
CA GLU A 40 15.20 6.03 19.52
C GLU A 40 15.25 4.92 18.48
N PHE A 41 14.09 4.44 18.00
CA PHE A 41 13.96 3.32 17.10
C PHE A 41 13.21 3.70 15.81
N CYS A 42 13.60 3.08 14.71
CA CYS A 42 12.89 3.16 13.44
C CYS A 42 11.49 2.55 13.54
N GLU A 43 10.46 3.29 13.12
CA GLU A 43 9.07 2.81 13.16
C GLU A 43 8.75 1.64 12.20
N ASP A 44 9.64 1.32 11.25
CA ASP A 44 9.44 0.24 10.26
C ASP A 44 10.31 -0.99 10.56
N CYS A 45 11.63 -0.81 10.71
CA CYS A 45 12.53 -1.94 10.97
C CYS A 45 12.82 -2.20 12.46
N GLY A 46 12.45 -1.29 13.37
CA GLY A 46 12.71 -1.43 14.81
C GLY A 46 14.19 -1.29 15.21
N GLU A 47 15.09 -0.97 14.29
CA GLU A 47 16.51 -0.75 14.60
C GLU A 47 16.72 0.56 15.34
N TYR A 48 17.69 0.58 16.26
CA TYR A 48 18.09 1.77 17.00
C TYR A 48 18.79 2.78 16.08
N PHE A 49 18.50 4.07 16.27
CA PHE A 49 19.19 5.14 15.57
C PHE A 49 20.58 5.34 16.18
N GLY A 50 21.62 5.23 15.37
CA GLY A 50 23.00 5.28 15.85
C GLY A 50 23.98 5.46 14.71
N TRP A 51 25.24 5.10 14.97
CA TRP A 51 26.34 5.42 14.05
C TRP A 51 26.14 4.91 12.61
N PHE A 52 25.51 3.74 12.45
CA PHE A 52 25.24 3.13 11.14
C PHE A 52 23.81 3.36 10.62
N CYS A 53 22.92 3.91 11.44
CA CYS A 53 21.48 3.99 11.18
C CYS A 53 20.98 5.39 11.50
N TRP A 54 21.06 6.29 10.52
CA TRP A 54 20.65 7.68 10.67
C TRP A 54 19.12 7.78 10.63
N SER A 55 18.56 8.60 11.52
CA SER A 55 17.13 8.89 11.50
C SER A 55 16.80 9.91 10.41
N THR A 56 15.62 9.74 9.82
CA THR A 56 15.03 10.63 8.83
C THR A 56 13.51 10.59 8.99
N ASN A 57 12.81 11.57 8.46
CA ASN A 57 11.36 11.62 8.50
C ASN A 57 10.79 11.40 7.11
N CYS A 58 9.75 10.58 7.00
CA CYS A 58 9.00 10.48 5.76
C CYS A 58 8.30 11.80 5.47
N ASP A 59 8.59 12.39 4.31
CA ASP A 59 8.08 13.72 3.96
C ASP A 59 6.54 13.73 3.83
N TRP A 60 5.93 12.59 3.48
CA TRP A 60 4.48 12.50 3.31
C TRP A 60 3.71 12.14 4.59
N CYS A 61 4.19 11.19 5.40
CA CYS A 61 3.47 10.77 6.61
C CYS A 61 4.08 11.25 7.94
N GLY A 62 5.24 11.92 7.88
CA GLY A 62 5.94 12.49 9.04
C GLY A 62 6.70 11.48 9.92
N ARG A 63 6.38 10.18 9.85
CA ARG A 63 6.99 9.11 10.67
C ARG A 63 8.52 9.14 10.68
N GLN A 64 9.12 8.86 11.84
CA GLN A 64 10.57 8.78 12.04
C GLN A 64 11.07 7.37 11.69
N LEU A 65 11.96 7.30 10.72
CA LEU A 65 12.44 6.07 10.10
C LEU A 65 13.94 6.15 9.89
N CYS A 66 14.59 5.02 9.60
CA CYS A 66 15.98 5.06 9.17
C CYS A 66 16.08 5.40 7.68
N THR A 67 17.22 5.95 7.26
CA THR A 67 17.51 6.29 5.85
C THR A 67 17.36 5.09 4.90
N ARG A 68 17.53 3.86 5.41
CA ARG A 68 17.28 2.62 4.66
C ARG A 68 15.78 2.31 4.47
N CYS A 69 14.94 2.60 5.46
CA CYS A 69 13.50 2.39 5.37
C CYS A 69 12.76 3.56 4.69
N CYS A 70 13.42 4.72 4.60
CA CYS A 70 12.85 5.93 4.04
C CYS A 70 13.84 6.62 3.09
N PRO A 71 14.21 5.97 1.98
CA PRO A 71 15.12 6.55 1.00
C PRO A 71 14.45 7.67 0.20
N ASN A 72 15.27 8.42 -0.52
CA ASN A 72 14.80 9.45 -1.45
C ASN A 72 14.17 8.81 -2.69
N HIS A 73 12.99 9.29 -3.08
CA HIS A 73 12.26 8.75 -4.22
C HIS A 73 11.94 9.80 -5.27
N HIS A 74 12.21 9.49 -6.54
CA HIS A 74 11.88 10.37 -7.68
C HIS A 74 10.39 10.75 -7.72
N LEU A 75 9.50 9.80 -7.48
CA LEU A 75 8.04 10.06 -7.46
C LEU A 75 7.63 11.09 -6.40
N LEU A 76 8.43 11.27 -5.36
CA LEU A 76 8.25 12.27 -4.30
C LEU A 76 9.17 13.48 -4.50
N ARG A 77 9.56 13.79 -5.74
CA ARG A 77 10.46 14.91 -6.07
C ARG A 77 11.84 14.82 -5.44
N GLY A 78 12.31 13.61 -5.14
CA GLY A 78 13.58 13.37 -4.46
C GLY A 78 13.51 13.44 -2.94
N ASN A 79 12.32 13.65 -2.35
CA ASN A 79 12.14 13.65 -0.91
C ASN A 79 12.10 12.23 -0.32
N PRO A 80 12.42 12.08 0.99
CA PRO A 80 12.39 10.79 1.67
C PRO A 80 10.96 10.26 1.78
N GLY A 81 10.75 9.01 1.35
CA GLY A 81 9.44 8.35 1.41
C GLY A 81 9.52 6.97 2.04
N CYS A 82 8.62 6.69 2.98
CA CYS A 82 8.49 5.34 3.54
C CYS A 82 7.83 4.39 2.54
N LYS A 83 8.09 3.08 2.66
CA LYS A 83 7.55 2.03 1.77
C LYS A 83 6.05 2.17 1.48
N ALA A 84 5.25 2.47 2.50
CA ALA A 84 3.80 2.63 2.37
C ALA A 84 3.43 3.86 1.51
N CYS A 85 4.08 5.01 1.76
CA CYS A 85 3.88 6.24 1.00
C CYS A 85 4.37 6.09 -0.45
N THR A 86 5.50 5.43 -0.67
CA THR A 86 6.03 5.14 -2.00
C THR A 86 5.09 4.22 -2.79
N ARG A 87 4.53 3.18 -2.15
CA ARG A 87 3.52 2.32 -2.78
C ARG A 87 2.27 3.12 -3.16
N LYS A 88 1.80 4.01 -2.28
CA LYS A 88 0.68 4.90 -2.57
C LYS A 88 0.99 5.82 -3.76
N ALA A 89 2.18 6.42 -3.79
CA ALA A 89 2.63 7.27 -4.89
C ALA A 89 2.59 6.52 -6.23
N PHE A 90 3.12 5.30 -6.25
CA PHE A 90 3.13 4.47 -7.45
C PHE A 90 1.71 4.14 -7.93
N CYS A 91 0.81 3.76 -7.03
CA CYS A 91 -0.58 3.48 -7.39
C CYS A 91 -1.28 4.71 -7.99
N MET A 92 -1.10 5.89 -7.38
CA MET A 92 -1.68 7.14 -7.88
C MET A 92 -1.14 7.48 -9.26
N ARG A 93 0.19 7.40 -9.47
CA ARG A 93 0.81 7.70 -10.76
C ARG A 93 0.38 6.71 -11.84
N ARG A 94 0.36 5.41 -11.51
CA ARG A 94 -0.10 4.36 -12.42
C ARG A 94 -1.54 4.58 -12.84
N GLN A 95 -2.40 4.98 -11.92
CA GLN A 95 -3.78 5.30 -12.22
C GLN A 95 -3.86 6.51 -13.16
N ALA A 96 -3.19 7.63 -12.85
CA ALA A 96 -3.18 8.81 -13.71
C ALA A 96 -2.72 8.49 -15.15
N MET A 97 -1.64 7.71 -15.30
CA MET A 97 -1.16 7.30 -16.62
C MET A 97 -2.16 6.41 -17.38
N LEU A 98 -2.88 5.53 -16.67
CA LEU A 98 -3.94 4.73 -17.26
C LEU A 98 -5.11 5.61 -17.72
N GLU A 99 -5.49 6.59 -16.91
CA GLU A 99 -6.56 7.54 -17.23
C GLU A 99 -6.21 8.39 -18.46
N ASP A 100 -4.98 8.88 -18.56
CA ASP A 100 -4.47 9.63 -19.71
C ASP A 100 -4.47 8.77 -20.99
N HIS A 101 -4.03 7.51 -20.88
CA HIS A 101 -4.02 6.58 -22.00
C HIS A 101 -5.44 6.27 -22.51
N LEU A 102 -6.37 5.96 -21.60
CA LEU A 102 -7.76 5.66 -21.96
C LEU A 102 -8.45 6.88 -22.59
N ARG A 103 -8.19 8.08 -22.06
CA ARG A 103 -8.68 9.33 -22.63
C ARG A 103 -8.16 9.55 -24.06
N GLY A 104 -6.86 9.32 -24.28
CA GLY A 104 -6.27 9.40 -25.62
C GLY A 104 -6.82 8.36 -26.61
N ALA A 105 -7.18 7.17 -26.12
CA ALA A 105 -7.78 6.11 -26.91
C ALA A 105 -9.30 6.26 -27.13
N GLY A 106 -9.94 7.29 -26.54
CA GLY A 106 -11.39 7.47 -26.61
C GLY A 106 -12.20 6.39 -25.88
N LEU A 107 -11.57 5.63 -24.98
CA LEU A 107 -12.20 4.55 -24.23
C LEU A 107 -12.70 5.04 -22.87
N PRO A 108 -13.88 4.60 -22.41
CA PRO A 108 -14.38 4.97 -21.09
C PRO A 108 -13.53 4.33 -19.99
N LEU A 109 -13.34 5.09 -18.91
CA LEU A 109 -12.66 4.66 -17.70
C LEU A 109 -13.48 3.57 -16.99
N GLN A 110 -13.21 2.31 -17.29
CA GLN A 110 -13.77 1.21 -16.51
C GLN A 110 -13.04 1.16 -15.16
N ARG A 111 -13.62 1.78 -14.13
CA ARG A 111 -13.18 1.54 -12.75
C ARG A 111 -13.38 0.06 -12.43
N PRO A 112 -12.46 -0.58 -11.69
CA PRO A 112 -12.66 -1.95 -11.24
C PRO A 112 -14.01 -2.08 -10.54
N ARG A 113 -14.87 -3.00 -10.98
CA ARG A 113 -16.07 -3.43 -10.25
C ARG A 113 -15.59 -3.99 -8.90
N GLY A 114 -15.65 -3.17 -7.86
CA GLY A 114 -15.00 -3.49 -6.59
C GLY A 114 -15.50 -2.67 -5.41
N ARG A 115 -16.80 -2.38 -5.37
CA ARG A 115 -17.58 -2.23 -4.14
C ARG A 115 -19.04 -2.38 -4.55
N ALA A 116 -19.53 -3.62 -4.53
CA ALA A 116 -20.96 -3.83 -4.48
C ALA A 116 -21.45 -3.05 -3.25
N GLU A 117 -22.45 -2.21 -3.45
CA GLU A 117 -23.22 -1.63 -2.36
C GLU A 117 -23.72 -2.80 -1.48
N GLU A 118 -23.19 -2.90 -0.26
CA GLU A 118 -23.88 -3.62 0.80
C GLU A 118 -25.18 -2.87 1.06
N GLY A 119 -26.30 -3.39 0.55
CA GLY A 119 -27.59 -2.76 0.82
C GLY A 119 -28.72 -3.08 -0.15
N ALA A 120 -28.96 -4.36 -0.46
CA ALA A 120 -30.26 -4.77 -0.96
C ALA A 120 -30.62 -6.16 -0.40
N PRO A 121 -31.53 -6.25 0.60
CA PRO A 121 -32.07 -7.52 1.01
C PRO A 121 -33.07 -8.01 -0.05
N THR A 122 -32.73 -9.09 -0.74
CA THR A 122 -33.66 -9.79 -1.63
C THR A 122 -34.70 -10.53 -0.77
N PRO A 123 -36.01 -10.31 -0.94
CA PRO A 123 -37.02 -11.09 -0.24
C PRO A 123 -37.28 -12.38 -1.03
N THR A 124 -36.79 -13.52 -0.57
CA THR A 124 -37.25 -14.83 -1.06
C THR A 124 -38.36 -15.35 -0.15
N ALA A 125 -39.59 -15.22 -0.66
CA ALA A 125 -40.78 -15.81 -0.10
C ALA A 125 -40.83 -17.33 -0.33
N SER A 126 -41.06 -18.06 0.77
CA SER A 126 -42.07 -19.12 0.96
C SER A 126 -42.38 -20.14 -0.15
N SER A 127 -42.09 -21.42 0.14
CA SER A 127 -42.92 -22.59 -0.19
C SER A 127 -42.49 -23.77 0.71
N ALA A 128 -43.18 -24.02 1.82
CA ALA A 128 -44.07 -25.19 2.05
C ALA A 128 -43.38 -26.56 1.82
N LEU A 129 -42.91 -27.24 2.89
CA LEU A 129 -43.61 -28.29 3.68
C LEU A 129 -43.91 -29.56 2.86
N GLU A 130 -43.24 -30.66 3.18
CA GLU A 130 -43.89 -31.96 3.44
C GLU A 130 -42.94 -32.92 4.21
N SER A 131 -43.43 -33.37 5.37
CA SER A 131 -42.88 -34.41 6.25
C SER A 131 -43.06 -35.81 5.67
N VAL A 132 -42.27 -36.82 6.10
CA VAL A 132 -42.69 -37.84 7.08
C VAL A 132 -41.58 -38.87 7.42
N ASP A 133 -41.63 -39.29 8.67
CA ASP A 133 -40.87 -40.30 9.43
C ASP A 133 -40.68 -41.70 8.81
N ALA A 134 -39.58 -42.36 9.23
CA ALA A 134 -39.44 -43.77 9.65
C ALA A 134 -37.95 -44.20 9.52
N LEU A 135 -37.26 -44.89 10.42
CA LEU A 135 -37.61 -45.67 11.61
C LEU A 135 -36.31 -45.90 12.42
N ALA A 136 -36.43 -45.88 13.75
CA ALA A 136 -35.73 -46.62 14.82
C ALA A 136 -34.62 -47.65 14.42
N LEU A 137 -33.56 -47.97 15.18
CA LEU A 137 -33.37 -48.26 16.61
C LEU A 137 -31.87 -48.70 16.69
N SER A 138 -31.01 -48.35 17.64
CA SER A 138 -30.94 -48.94 18.98
C SER A 138 -29.52 -48.74 19.59
N LYS A 139 -29.50 -48.37 20.88
CA LYS A 139 -28.61 -48.84 21.99
C LYS A 139 -27.07 -48.72 21.83
N ALA A 140 -26.25 -48.37 22.82
CA ALA A 140 -26.36 -48.12 24.27
C ALA A 140 -25.08 -47.34 24.71
N ARG A 141 -25.20 -46.29 25.54
CA ARG A 141 -24.91 -46.23 26.99
C ARG A 141 -23.41 -46.37 27.40
N THR A 142 -22.74 -45.21 27.49
CA THR A 142 -21.90 -44.62 28.60
C THR A 142 -21.31 -45.51 29.73
N PRO A 143 -20.37 -44.99 30.58
CA PRO A 143 -19.09 -44.29 30.36
C PRO A 143 -17.98 -44.83 31.31
N ALA A 144 -16.81 -44.17 31.37
CA ALA A 144 -16.01 -44.01 32.59
C ALA A 144 -15.64 -42.53 32.74
#